data_AF-A0A0Q5Z8H5-F1
#
_entry.id   AF-A0A0Q5Z8H5-F1
#
_cell.length_a   1.000
_cell.length_b   1.000
_cell.length_c   1.000
_cell.angle_alpha   90.00
_cell.angle_beta   90.00
_cell.angle_gamma   90.00
#
_symmetry.space_group_name_H-M   'P 1'
#
loop_
_entity.id
_entity.type
_entity.pdbx_description
1 polymer ?
#
loop_
_entity_poly.entity_id
_entity_poly.type
_entity_poly.pdbx_seq_one_letter_code
_entity_poly.pdbx_strand_id
1 'polypeptide(L)'
;MPFTLSHKVLDEVLQKHKVKPNDLAGIDRLFGGADGYYWYHTMRHMCPRSETIVWVSQEEMRSALQEHENETAAEDEVKPQVLKEAHLAAIAALLADAG
;
A
#
# COMPACT_ATOMS: atom_id res chain seq x y z
N MET A 1 -16.95 3.20 1.84
CA MET A 1 -16.37 3.50 0.52
C MET A 1 -15.44 2.34 0.19
N PRO A 2 -15.51 1.76 -1.01
CA PRO A 2 -14.56 0.72 -1.39
C PRO A 2 -13.15 1.31 -1.51
N PHE A 3 -12.14 0.48 -1.28
CA PHE A 3 -10.72 0.83 -1.46
C PHE A 3 -10.22 0.14 -2.72
N THR A 4 -9.75 0.93 -3.68
CA THR A 4 -9.31 0.43 -4.99
C THR A 4 -7.80 0.44 -5.07
N LEU A 5 -7.18 -0.71 -5.31
CA LEU A 5 -5.75 -0.84 -5.55
C LEU A 5 -5.48 -1.29 -6.98
N SER A 6 -4.67 -0.51 -7.70
CA SER A 6 -4.02 -0.89 -8.95
C SER A 6 -2.72 -0.11 -9.12
N HIS A 7 -1.85 -0.53 -10.04
CA HIS A 7 -0.63 0.24 -10.37
C HIS A 7 -0.98 1.65 -10.85
N LYS A 8 -2.04 1.78 -11.65
CA LYS A 8 -2.53 3.07 -12.15
C LYS A 8 -2.96 3.98 -10.99
N VAL A 9 -3.74 3.47 -10.04
CA VAL A 9 -4.16 4.23 -8.86
C VAL A 9 -2.95 4.68 -8.03
N LEU A 10 -1.98 3.81 -7.82
CA LEU A 10 -0.76 4.17 -7.09
C LEU A 10 0.07 5.24 -7.82
N ASP A 11 0.16 5.17 -9.15
CA ASP A 11 0.83 6.19 -9.96
C ASP A 11 0.08 7.54 -9.89
N GLU A 12 -1.25 7.53 -9.95
CA GLU A 12 -2.10 8.72 -9.80
C GLU A 12 -1.97 9.34 -8.40
N VAL A 13 -1.89 8.52 -7.35
CA VAL A 13 -1.62 8.99 -5.98
C VAL A 13 -0.27 9.72 -5.92
N LEU A 14 0.80 9.13 -6.44
CA LEU A 14 2.11 9.80 -6.46
C LEU A 14 2.06 11.11 -7.25
N GLN A 15 1.39 11.11 -8.42
CA GLN A 15 1.23 12.30 -9.25
C GLN A 15 0.45 13.41 -8.54
N LYS A 16 -0.69 13.08 -7.92
CA LYS A 16 -1.55 14.02 -7.15
C LYS A 16 -0.76 14.70 -6.04
N HIS A 17 0.10 13.96 -5.36
CA HIS A 17 0.93 14.45 -4.27
C HIS A 17 2.30 14.99 -4.71
N LYS A 18 2.58 15.03 -6.03
CA LYS A 18 3.86 15.49 -6.61
C LYS A 18 5.08 14.73 -6.07
N VAL A 19 4.88 13.48 -5.66
CA VAL A 19 5.95 12.58 -5.20
C VAL A 19 6.46 11.81 -6.41
N LYS A 20 7.79 11.76 -6.59
CA LYS A 20 8.38 10.95 -7.66
C LYS A 20 8.47 9.49 -7.22
N PRO A 21 8.37 8.50 -8.12
CA PRO A 21 8.52 7.09 -7.76
C PRO A 21 9.86 6.71 -7.12
N ASN A 22 10.91 7.53 -7.30
CA ASN A 22 12.23 7.34 -6.69
C ASN A 22 12.48 8.24 -5.46
N ASP A 23 11.48 9.00 -5.01
CA ASP A 23 11.56 9.81 -3.79
C ASP A 23 11.09 9.00 -2.58
N LEU A 24 11.97 8.14 -2.07
CA LEU A 24 11.67 7.23 -0.96
C LEU A 24 11.16 7.99 0.28
N ALA A 25 11.78 9.12 0.62
CA ALA A 25 11.38 9.93 1.77
C ALA A 25 10.02 10.61 1.57
N GLY A 26 9.71 11.02 0.33
CA GLY A 26 8.39 11.50 -0.03
C GLY A 26 7.32 10.42 0.08
N ILE A 27 7.62 9.21 -0.40
CA ILE A 27 6.72 8.06 -0.30
C ILE A 27 6.50 7.67 1.17
N ASP A 28 7.55 7.60 1.98
CA ASP A 28 7.43 7.36 3.42
C ASP A 28 6.42 8.31 4.08
N ARG A 29 6.62 9.62 3.91
CA ARG A 29 5.73 10.63 4.48
C ARG A 29 4.29 10.48 4.00
N LEU A 30 4.11 10.12 2.73
CA LEU A 30 2.79 9.94 2.13
C LEU A 30 2.07 8.70 2.66
N PHE A 31 2.80 7.62 2.91
CA PHE A 31 2.26 6.31 3.31
C PHE A 31 2.38 6.04 4.83
N GLY A 32 2.43 7.09 5.66
CA GLY A 32 2.30 6.95 7.12
C GLY A 32 3.61 7.08 7.92
N GLY A 33 4.69 7.55 7.30
CA GLY A 33 5.97 7.82 7.95
C GLY A 33 7.03 6.77 7.65
N ALA A 34 7.89 6.48 8.63
CA ALA A 34 8.94 5.49 8.47
C ALA A 34 8.36 4.12 8.13
N ASP A 35 8.91 3.48 7.09
CA ASP A 35 8.45 2.24 6.47
C ASP A 35 7.23 2.41 5.55
N GLY A 36 6.77 3.63 5.27
CA GLY A 36 5.69 3.88 4.31
C GLY A 36 6.07 3.46 2.88
N TYR A 37 7.33 3.65 2.47
CA TYR A 37 7.81 3.18 1.17
C TYR A 37 7.72 1.66 1.04
N TYR A 38 7.92 0.93 2.14
CA TYR A 38 7.81 -0.53 2.18
C TYR A 38 6.41 -0.96 1.76
N TRP A 39 5.39 -0.43 2.46
CA TRP A 39 3.98 -0.78 2.20
C TRP A 39 3.50 -0.34 0.82
N TYR A 40 4.01 0.78 0.29
CA TYR A 40 3.78 1.16 -1.10
C TYR A 40 4.28 0.08 -2.08
N HIS A 41 5.47 -0.46 -1.86
CA HIS A 41 6.02 -1.53 -2.69
C HIS A 41 5.29 -2.87 -2.49
N THR A 42 4.92 -3.22 -1.25
CA THR A 42 4.06 -4.38 -0.94
C THR A 42 2.77 -4.32 -1.75
N MET A 43 2.08 -3.16 -1.78
CA MET A 43 0.87 -2.98 -2.60
C MET A 43 1.13 -3.12 -4.10
N ARG A 44 2.26 -2.61 -4.61
CA ARG A 44 2.62 -2.81 -6.03
C ARG A 44 2.93 -4.27 -6.36
N HIS A 45 3.51 -5.02 -5.43
CA HIS A 45 3.83 -6.42 -5.63
C HIS A 45 2.58 -7.29 -5.57
N MET A 46 1.72 -7.03 -4.58
CA MET A 46 0.47 -7.75 -4.39
C MET A 46 -0.49 -7.61 -5.58
N CYS A 47 -0.51 -6.46 -6.25
CA CYS A 47 -1.41 -6.20 -7.38
C CYS A 47 -0.69 -6.44 -8.72
N PRO A 48 -1.11 -7.42 -9.54
CA PRO A 48 -0.62 -7.57 -10.90
C PRO A 48 -0.82 -6.29 -11.72
N ARG A 49 0.11 -5.98 -12.62
CA ARG A 49 0.11 -4.71 -13.39
C ARG A 49 -1.18 -4.45 -14.19
N SER A 50 -1.87 -5.50 -14.60
CA SER A 50 -3.09 -5.45 -15.42
C SER A 50 -4.38 -5.57 -14.60
N GLU A 51 -4.29 -5.70 -13.28
CA GLU A 51 -5.44 -6.00 -12.43
C GLU A 51 -5.80 -4.85 -11.50
N THR A 52 -6.95 -5.00 -10.86
CA THR A 52 -7.46 -4.07 -9.85
C THR A 52 -8.07 -4.89 -8.73
N ILE A 53 -7.62 -4.64 -7.52
CA ILE A 53 -8.16 -5.23 -6.30
C ILE A 53 -9.11 -4.20 -5.67
N VAL A 54 -10.26 -4.66 -5.19
CA VAL A 54 -11.24 -3.82 -4.51
C VAL A 54 -11.59 -4.46 -3.17
N TRP A 55 -11.41 -3.71 -2.09
CA TRP A 55 -11.87 -4.10 -0.75
C TRP A 55 -13.08 -3.29 -0.35
N VAL A 56 -14.04 -3.91 0.35
CA VAL A 56 -15.24 -3.20 0.81
C VAL A 56 -15.08 -2.61 2.20
N SER A 57 -14.04 -3.01 2.94
CA SER A 57 -13.72 -2.50 4.27
C SER A 57 -12.23 -2.31 4.50
N GLN A 58 -11.89 -1.47 5.49
CA GLN A 58 -10.50 -1.23 5.91
C GLN A 58 -9.91 -2.47 6.60
N GLU A 59 -10.74 -3.29 7.24
CA GLU A 59 -10.34 -4.55 7.86
C GLU A 59 -9.90 -5.58 6.82
N GLU A 60 -10.67 -5.74 5.74
CA GLU A 60 -10.29 -6.61 4.61
C GLU A 60 -8.97 -6.16 3.98
N MET A 61 -8.82 -4.85 3.73
CA MET A 61 -7.57 -4.29 3.22
C MET A 61 -6.40 -4.55 4.18
N ARG A 62 -6.60 -4.33 5.48
CA ARG A 62 -5.59 -4.61 6.51
C ARG A 62 -5.15 -6.08 6.48
N SER A 63 -6.12 -7.00 6.47
CA SER A 63 -5.84 -8.45 6.47
C SER A 63 -5.06 -8.83 5.23
N ALA A 64 -5.52 -8.41 4.04
CA ALA A 64 -4.88 -8.77 2.77
C ALA A 64 -3.43 -8.26 2.69
N LEU A 65 -3.18 -7.02 3.10
CA LEU A 65 -1.83 -6.45 3.11
C LEU A 65 -0.90 -7.18 4.08
N GLN A 66 -1.37 -7.48 5.28
CA GLN A 66 -0.56 -8.19 6.28
C GLN A 66 -0.36 -9.66 5.92
N GLU A 67 -1.35 -10.33 5.32
CA GLU A 67 -1.24 -11.70 4.85
C GLU A 67 -0.21 -11.83 3.74
N HIS A 68 -0.25 -10.95 2.73
CA HIS A 68 0.73 -10.95 1.65
C HIS A 68 2.16 -10.70 2.17
N GLU A 69 2.32 -9.77 3.12
CA GLU A 69 3.59 -9.54 3.80
C GLU A 69 4.06 -10.78 4.58
N ASN A 70 3.16 -11.43 5.32
CA ASN A 70 3.50 -12.62 6.10
C ASN A 70 3.93 -13.78 5.20
N GLU A 71 3.26 -13.96 4.06
CA GLU A 71 3.62 -14.98 3.06
C GLU A 71 5.00 -14.71 2.47
N THR A 72 5.24 -13.48 1.98
CA THR A 72 6.53 -13.07 1.41
C THR A 72 7.67 -13.22 2.43
N ALA A 73 7.45 -12.77 3.67
CA ALA A 73 8.45 -12.88 4.73
C ALA A 73 8.74 -14.34 5.11
N ALA A 74 7.73 -15.22 5.07
CA ALA A 74 7.90 -16.64 5.32
C ALA A 74 8.70 -17.32 4.21
N GLU A 75 8.45 -16.97 2.93
CA GLU A 75 9.22 -17.45 1.79
C GLU A 75 10.70 -17.02 1.86
N ASP A 76 10.95 -15.80 2.33
CA ASP A 76 12.30 -15.24 2.47
C ASP A 76 13.00 -15.64 3.79
N GLU A 77 12.36 -16.45 4.64
CA GLU A 77 12.83 -16.82 5.99
C GLU A 77 13.17 -15.63 6.91
N VAL A 78 12.46 -14.51 6.76
CA VAL A 78 12.63 -13.29 7.55
C VAL A 78 11.42 -13.00 8.45
N LYS A 79 11.59 -12.07 9.40
CA LYS A 79 10.47 -11.60 10.22
C LYS A 79 9.60 -10.65 9.40
N PRO A 80 8.27 -10.81 9.41
CA PRO A 80 7.38 -9.92 8.69
C PRO A 80 7.39 -8.51 9.29
N GLN A 81 7.23 -7.52 8.43
CA GLN A 81 6.91 -6.17 8.84
C GLN A 81 5.48 -6.09 9.37
N VAL A 82 5.25 -5.21 10.34
CA VAL A 82 3.93 -5.03 10.96
C VAL A 82 3.26 -3.80 10.39
N LEU A 83 2.05 -3.96 9.85
CA LEU A 83 1.24 -2.86 9.35
C LEU A 83 0.72 -2.02 10.52
N LYS A 84 1.45 -0.94 10.83
CA LYS A 84 1.07 0.02 11.89
C LYS A 84 -0.18 0.82 11.50
N GLU A 85 -0.93 1.28 12.49
CA GLU A 85 -2.14 2.09 12.31
C GLU A 85 -1.93 3.36 11.46
N ALA A 86 -0.75 4.00 11.58
CA ALA A 86 -0.42 5.18 10.79
C ALA A 86 -0.35 4.88 9.28
N HIS A 87 0.22 3.74 8.89
CA HIS A 87 0.24 3.32 7.48
C HIS A 87 -1.17 2.96 7.01
N LEU A 88 -1.91 2.20 7.82
CA LEU A 88 -3.26 1.79 7.46
C LEU A 88 -4.18 2.99 7.24
N ALA A 89 -4.11 3.99 8.12
CA ALA A 89 -4.88 5.23 7.98
C ALA A 89 -4.49 6.01 6.72
N ALA A 90 -3.19 6.13 6.42
CA ALA A 90 -2.71 6.79 5.21
C ALA A 90 -3.16 6.06 3.94
N ILE A 91 -2.98 4.74 3.88
CA ILE A 91 -3.39 3.91 2.75
C ILE A 91 -4.91 4.01 2.54
N ALA A 92 -5.70 3.90 3.61
CA ALA A 92 -7.16 4.01 3.53
C ALA A 92 -7.58 5.37 2.94
N ALA A 93 -6.96 6.47 3.39
CA ALA A 93 -7.24 7.80 2.85
C ALA A 93 -6.86 7.93 1.36
N LEU A 94 -5.73 7.34 0.95
CA LEU A 94 -5.25 7.43 -0.43
C LEU A 94 -6.07 6.58 -1.41
N LEU A 95 -6.51 5.39 -0.99
CA LEU A 95 -7.22 4.44 -1.86
C LEU A 95 -8.75 4.63 -1.87
N ALA A 96 -9.33 5.26 -0.85
CA ALA A 96 -10.75 5.62 -0.83
C ALA A 96 -11.06 6.78 -1.80
N ASP A 97 -10.07 7.64 -2.07
CA ASP A 97 -10.15 8.83 -2.92
C ASP A 97 -9.90 8.55 -4.41
N ALA A 98 -9.54 7.31 -4.75
CA ALA A 98 -9.08 6.92 -6.09
C ALA A 98 -10.16 6.23 -6.96
N GLY A 99 -11.42 6.26 -6.51
CA GLY A 99 -12.60 5.72 -7.21
C GLY A 99 -13.50 6.80 -7.80
#